data_AF-A0A1F9AD07-F1
#
_entry.id   AF-A0A1F9AD07-F1
#
_cell.length_a   1.000
_cell.length_b   1.000
_cell.length_c   1.000
_cell.angle_alpha   90.00
_cell.angle_beta   90.00
_cell.angle_gamma   90.00
#
_symmetry.space_group_name_H-M   'P 1'
#
loop_
_entity.id
_entity.type
_entity.pdbx_description
1 polymer ?
#
loop_
_entity_poly.entity_id
_entity_poly.type
_entity_poly.pdbx_seq_one_letter_code
_entity_poly.pdbx_strand_id
1 'polypeptide(L)'
;MSDLVLSLCLMLAIYLIIIIVFSFARRKYKGGLIATVINLVICTVGFLFVADLSLFLSYQYGIKLAFTVHVIFKIIAMVFLSVGGMKFFVK
;
A
#
# COMPACT_ATOMS: atom_id res chain seq x y z
N MET A 1 0.38 -20.16 15.14
CA MET A 1 -0.17 -18.78 15.21
C MET A 1 0.95 -17.74 15.17
N SER A 2 2.06 -17.97 15.88
CA SER A 2 3.28 -17.14 15.87
C SER A 2 3.87 -16.92 14.47
N ASP A 3 3.92 -17.93 13.61
CA ASP A 3 4.52 -17.80 12.26
C ASP A 3 3.75 -16.86 11.33
N LEU A 4 2.41 -16.88 11.40
CA LEU A 4 1.55 -15.98 10.62
C LEU A 4 1.72 -14.52 11.05
N VAL A 5 1.82 -14.28 12.36
CA VAL A 5 2.02 -12.95 12.93
C VAL A 5 3.41 -12.41 12.55
N LEU A 6 4.44 -13.26 12.60
CA LEU A 6 5.79 -12.90 12.16
C LEU A 6 5.81 -12.51 10.67
N SER A 7 5.14 -13.30 9.82
CA SER A 7 5.06 -13.05 8.38
C SER A 7 4.31 -11.75 8.06
N LEU A 8 3.20 -11.48 8.75
CA LEU A 8 2.48 -10.20 8.65
C LEU A 8 3.34 -9.01 9.08
N CYS A 9 4.06 -9.14 10.19
CA CYS A 9 4.93 -8.08 10.70
C CYS A 9 6.08 -7.78 9.72
N LEU A 10 6.66 -8.82 9.12
CA LEU A 10 7.67 -8.70 8.08
C LEU A 10 7.10 -7.99 6.84
N MET A 11 5.88 -8.32 6.42
CA MET A 11 5.20 -7.69 5.28
C MET A 11 4.96 -6.19 5.53
N LEU A 12 4.49 -5.83 6.73
CA LEU A 12 4.32 -4.43 7.17
C LEU A 12 5.66 -3.68 7.18
N ALA A 13 6.74 -4.32 7.66
CA ALA A 13 8.07 -3.73 7.65
C ALA A 13 8.56 -3.45 6.21
N ILE A 14 8.32 -4.37 5.28
CA ILE A 14 8.67 -4.18 3.86
C ILE A 14 7.91 -2.99 3.27
N TYR A 15 6.61 -2.85 3.55
CA TYR A 15 5.84 -1.69 3.10
C TYR A 15 6.38 -0.36 3.65
N LEU A 16 6.81 -0.32 4.91
CA LEU A 16 7.48 0.86 5.47
C LEU A 16 8.80 1.18 4.75
N ILE A 17 9.62 0.16 4.47
CA ILE A 17 10.87 0.34 3.72
C ILE A 17 10.58 0.92 2.33
N ILE A 18 9.58 0.40 1.63
CA ILE A 18 9.16 0.90 0.32
C ILE A 18 8.76 2.38 0.43
N ILE A 19 7.89 2.75 1.38
CA ILE A 19 7.46 4.13 1.58
C ILE A 19 8.67 5.05 1.85
N ILE A 20 9.61 4.64 2.70
CA ILE A 20 10.81 5.43 3.04
C ILE A 20 11.70 5.63 1.81
N VAL A 21 12.00 4.56 1.07
CA VAL A 21 12.86 4.59 -0.12
C VAL A 21 12.24 5.49 -1.19
N PHE A 22 10.95 5.31 -1.49
CA PHE A 22 10.26 6.13 -2.48
C PHE A 22 10.09 7.58 -2.00
N SER A 23 9.90 7.83 -0.69
CA SER A 23 9.87 9.18 -0.13
C SER A 23 11.21 9.89 -0.29
N PHE A 24 12.33 9.17 -0.10
CA PHE A 24 13.66 9.70 -0.36
C PHE A 24 13.87 9.99 -1.85
N ALA A 25 13.43 9.09 -2.74
CA ALA A 25 13.43 9.32 -4.17
C ALA A 25 12.61 10.56 -4.55
N ARG A 26 11.43 10.77 -3.94
CA ARG A 26 10.59 11.96 -4.15
C ARG A 26 11.32 13.27 -3.85
N ARG A 27 12.16 13.29 -2.81
CA ARG A 27 12.96 14.48 -2.46
C ARG A 27 14.03 14.78 -3.51
N LYS A 28 14.57 13.74 -4.15
CA LYS A 28 15.62 13.85 -5.18
C LYS A 28 15.05 14.24 -6.54
N TYR A 29 13.89 13.71 -6.91
CA TYR A 29 13.21 14.01 -8.17
C TYR A 29 12.07 15.01 -7.94
N LYS A 30 12.43 16.30 -7.87
CA LYS A 30 11.44 17.39 -7.76
C LYS A 30 10.88 17.76 -9.13
N GLY A 31 9.62 17.41 -9.35
CA GLY A 31 8.85 17.83 -10.53
C GLY A 31 8.82 16.81 -11.67
N GLY A 32 7.84 16.96 -12.55
CA GLY A 32 7.64 16.12 -13.72
C GLY A 32 6.83 14.84 -13.47
N LEU A 33 6.80 14.00 -14.51
CA LEU A 33 6.05 12.75 -14.55
C LEU A 33 6.53 11.77 -13.46
N ILE A 34 7.85 11.73 -13.23
CA ILE A 34 8.53 10.83 -12.27
C ILE A 34 8.07 11.11 -10.83
N ALA A 35 8.01 12.38 -10.41
CA ALA A 35 7.55 12.74 -9.07
C ALA A 35 6.10 12.32 -8.81
N THR A 36 5.26 12.39 -9.86
CA THR A 36 3.86 11.98 -9.81
C THR A 36 3.75 10.45 -9.74
N VAL A 37 4.58 9.69 -10.48
CA VAL A 37 4.65 8.21 -10.37
C VAL A 37 5.05 7.79 -8.97
N ILE A 38 6.09 8.42 -8.41
CA ILE A 38 6.55 8.13 -7.05
C ILE A 38 5.42 8.40 -6.04
N ASN A 39 4.68 9.49 -6.20
CA ASN A 39 3.53 9.79 -5.33
C ASN A 39 2.42 8.73 -5.46
N LEU A 40 2.17 8.23 -6.68
CA LEU A 40 1.21 7.15 -6.90
C LEU A 40 1.62 5.86 -6.20
N VAL A 41 2.89 5.47 -6.32
CA VAL A 41 3.43 4.26 -5.69
C VAL A 41 3.33 4.38 -4.17
N ILE A 42 3.74 5.51 -3.58
CA ILE A 42 3.62 5.75 -2.14
C ILE A 42 2.15 5.64 -1.70
N CYS A 43 1.22 6.21 -2.45
CA CYS A 43 -0.21 6.17 -2.13
C CYS A 43 -0.76 4.74 -2.19
N THR A 44 -0.43 4.00 -3.25
CA THR A 44 -0.85 2.60 -3.46
C THR A 44 -0.30 1.68 -2.37
N VAL A 45 0.99 1.82 -2.06
CA VAL A 45 1.66 1.04 -1.00
C VAL A 45 1.10 1.42 0.38
N GLY A 46 0.73 2.68 0.60
CA GLY A 46 0.03 3.10 1.81
C GLY A 46 -1.33 2.42 1.96
N PHE A 47 -2.12 2.31 0.89
CA PHE A 47 -3.39 1.57 0.94
C PHE A 47 -3.20 0.06 1.15
N LEU A 48 -2.18 -0.54 0.54
CA LEU A 48 -1.81 -1.94 0.79
C LEU A 48 -1.41 -2.16 2.26
N PHE A 49 -0.62 -1.26 2.82
CA PHE A 49 -0.25 -1.30 4.23
C PHE A 49 -1.47 -1.27 5.16
N VAL A 50 -2.45 -0.41 4.88
CA VAL A 50 -3.71 -0.36 5.65
C VAL A 50 -4.54 -1.63 5.43
N ALA A 51 -4.55 -2.19 4.22
CA ALA A 51 -5.23 -3.46 3.93
C ALA A 51 -4.65 -4.59 4.79
N ASP A 52 -3.32 -4.74 4.86
CA ASP A 52 -2.68 -5.77 5.67
C ASP A 52 -2.76 -5.50 7.18
N LEU A 53 -2.79 -4.22 7.60
CA LEU A 53 -3.12 -3.85 8.98
C LEU A 53 -4.53 -4.27 9.40
N SER A 54 -5.49 -4.28 8.46
CA SER A 54 -6.85 -4.71 8.80
C SER A 54 -6.95 -6.19 9.16
N LEU A 55 -5.98 -7.02 8.74
CA LEU A 55 -5.89 -8.42 9.17
C LEU A 55 -5.53 -8.55 10.65
N PHE A 56 -4.84 -7.57 11.25
CA PHE A 56 -4.64 -7.51 12.69
C PHE A 56 -5.96 -7.30 13.44
N LEU A 57 -6.90 -6.55 12.84
CA LEU A 57 -8.23 -6.32 13.39
C LEU A 57 -9.08 -7.61 13.46
N SER A 58 -8.70 -8.64 12.69
CA SER A 58 -9.31 -9.98 12.75
C SER A 58 -9.22 -10.60 14.14
N TYR A 59 -8.20 -10.25 14.92
CA TYR A 59 -8.00 -10.79 16.25
C TYR A 59 -9.13 -10.37 17.21
N GLN A 60 -9.72 -9.20 17.00
CA GLN A 60 -10.65 -8.57 17.93
C GLN A 60 -12.10 -8.52 17.42
N TYR A 61 -12.32 -8.41 16.10
CA TYR A 61 -13.64 -8.25 15.48
C TYR A 61 -14.09 -9.44 14.60
N GLY A 62 -13.29 -10.51 14.56
CA GLY A 62 -13.59 -11.72 13.80
C GLY A 62 -13.14 -11.69 12.34
N ILE A 63 -12.88 -12.89 11.81
CA ILE A 63 -12.21 -13.12 10.50
C ILE A 63 -13.01 -12.54 9.34
N LYS A 64 -14.35 -12.59 9.40
CA LYS A 64 -15.23 -12.16 8.31
C LYS A 64 -15.13 -10.66 8.03
N LEU A 65 -15.16 -9.83 9.07
CA LEU A 65 -15.09 -8.37 8.93
C LEU A 65 -13.69 -7.92 8.51
N ALA A 66 -12.65 -8.46 9.15
CA ALA A 66 -11.27 -8.13 8.81
C ALA A 66 -10.90 -8.50 7.37
N PHE A 67 -11.32 -9.68 6.90
CA PHE A 67 -11.08 -10.09 5.52
C PHE A 67 -11.83 -9.21 4.52
N THR A 68 -13.08 -8.82 4.84
CA THR A 68 -13.86 -7.92 3.98
C THR A 68 -13.17 -6.56 3.83
N VAL A 69 -12.71 -5.98 4.94
CA VAL A 69 -11.99 -4.70 4.95
C VAL A 69 -10.66 -4.82 4.20
N HIS A 70 -9.90 -5.89 4.42
CA HIS A 70 -8.66 -6.17 3.70
C HIS A 70 -8.87 -6.17 2.19
N VAL A 71 -9.88 -6.90 1.71
CA VAL A 71 -10.18 -7.01 0.27
C VAL A 71 -10.61 -5.65 -0.30
N ILE A 72 -11.47 -4.89 0.39
CA ILE A 72 -11.92 -3.58 -0.07
C ILE A 72 -10.75 -2.61 -0.23
N PHE A 73 -9.88 -2.50 0.78
CA PHE A 73 -8.70 -1.62 0.69
C PHE A 73 -7.75 -2.05 -0.42
N LYS A 74 -7.59 -3.35 -0.64
CA LYS A 74 -6.76 -3.89 -1.71
C LYS A 74 -7.32 -3.60 -3.10
N ILE A 75 -8.63 -3.67 -3.28
CA ILE A 75 -9.30 -3.27 -4.53
C ILE A 75 -9.08 -1.78 -4.78
N ILE A 76 -9.29 -0.93 -3.76
CA ILE A 76 -9.05 0.51 -3.87
C ILE A 76 -7.60 0.80 -4.28
N ALA A 77 -6.63 0.13 -3.65
CA ALA A 77 -5.21 0.25 -4.02
C ALA A 77 -4.97 -0.10 -5.50
N MET A 78 -5.52 -1.21 -5.98
CA MET A 78 -5.37 -1.66 -7.37
C MET A 78 -6.05 -0.71 -8.38
N VAL A 79 -7.20 -0.13 -8.01
CA VAL A 79 -7.89 0.87 -8.85
C VAL A 79 -7.07 2.16 -8.93
N PHE A 80 -6.55 2.65 -7.80
CA PHE A 80 -5.67 3.83 -7.79
C PHE A 80 -4.42 3.61 -8.63
N LEU A 81 -3.82 2.43 -8.53
CA LEU A 81 -2.67 2.05 -9.34
C LEU A 81 -3.00 2.06 -10.83
N SER A 82 -4.14 1.49 -11.22
CA SER A 82 -4.55 1.38 -12.63
C SER A 82 -4.93 2.74 -13.24
N VAL A 83 -5.76 3.52 -12.53
CA VAL A 83 -6.22 4.84 -13.00
C VAL A 83 -5.06 5.85 -13.02
N GLY A 84 -4.26 5.86 -11.96
CA GLY A 84 -3.08 6.69 -11.89
C GLY A 84 -2.02 6.29 -12.90
N GLY A 85 -1.83 4.99 -13.12
CA GLY A 85 -1.04 4.41 -14.20
C GLY A 85 -1.43 4.94 -15.58
N MET A 86 -2.73 4.97 -15.87
CA MET A 86 -3.29 5.49 -17.12
C MET A 86 -2.99 6.97 -17.34
N LYS A 87 -3.08 7.80 -16.29
CA LYS A 87 -2.79 9.24 -16.38
C LYS A 87 -1.32 9.55 -16.71
N PHE A 88 -0.41 8.58 -16.63
CA PHE A 88 0.96 8.74 -17.11
C PHE A 88 1.11 8.58 -18.62
N PHE A 89 0.19 7.88 -19.28
CA PHE A 89 0.23 7.62 -20.71
C PHE A 89 -0.55 8.65 -21.55
N VAL A 90 -1.48 9.38 -20.93
CA VAL A 90 -2.21 10.44 -21.60
C VAL A 90 -1.37 11.72 -21.51
N LYS A 91 -0.70 12.04 -22.62
CA LYS A 91 0.10 13.25 -22.80
C LYS A 91 -0.77 14.45 -23.14
#